data_AF-A0A1Y2BZT4-F1
#
_entry.id   AF-A0A1Y2BZT4-F1
#
_cell.length_a   1.000
_cell.length_b   1.000
_cell.length_c   1.000
_cell.angle_alpha   90.00
_cell.angle_beta   90.00
_cell.angle_gamma   90.00
#
_symmetry.space_group_name_H-M   'P 1'
#
loop_
_entity.id
_entity.type
_entity.pdbx_description
1 polymer ?
#
loop_
_entity_poly.entity_id
_entity_poly.type
_entity_poly.pdbx_seq_one_letter_code
_entity_poly.pdbx_strand_id
1 'polypeptide(L)'
;MSRGGYMPPGLSLTTKNGAPYTAMIVNSMFWIGISFILQYSPNPNTLTIINAAGTIFAMTAYIIHPIVFIQLRYKLPRLPRPFRVPFIGTSLALVNFVIAVAFLVGMLYWSSYWQNCMLYITVGYAGLLPFYYFYIRKLLEDSPEKLFIRRQLSSRMKERLDSNTEQKAGWKKEVALRG
;
A
#
# COMPACT_ATOMS: atom_id res chain seq x y z
N MET A 1 8.32 3.81 -9.74
CA MET A 1 8.25 2.34 -9.63
C MET A 1 9.53 1.67 -10.14
N SER A 2 9.88 1.81 -11.42
CA SER A 2 11.09 1.19 -11.98
C SER A 2 12.41 1.62 -11.31
N ARG A 3 12.65 2.92 -11.13
CA ARG A 3 13.87 3.48 -10.50
C ARG A 3 14.06 3.10 -9.01
N GLY A 4 13.10 2.39 -8.40
CA GLY A 4 13.17 1.96 -7.01
C GLY A 4 13.34 0.45 -6.84
N GLY A 5 13.63 -0.29 -7.91
CA GLY A 5 13.75 -1.75 -7.89
C GLY A 5 12.44 -2.49 -7.67
N TYR A 6 11.28 -1.82 -7.79
CA TYR A 6 9.97 -2.45 -7.55
C TYR A 6 9.48 -3.31 -8.74
N MET A 7 10.10 -3.18 -9.92
CA MET A 7 9.74 -3.93 -11.12
C MET A 7 10.99 -4.57 -11.74
N PRO A 8 10.90 -5.78 -12.31
CA PRO A 8 12.01 -6.40 -13.00
C PRO A 8 12.46 -5.55 -14.20
N PRO A 9 13.77 -5.47 -14.48
CA PRO A 9 14.33 -4.52 -15.45
C PRO A 9 13.77 -4.66 -16.87
N GLY A 10 13.38 -5.88 -17.28
CA GLY A 10 12.78 -6.12 -18.60
C GLY A 10 11.41 -5.45 -18.82
N LEU A 11 10.62 -5.23 -17.77
CA LEU A 11 9.34 -4.52 -17.86
C LEU A 11 9.51 -3.00 -17.87
N SER A 12 10.73 -2.51 -17.66
CA SER A 12 11.05 -1.08 -17.59
C SER A 12 11.70 -0.55 -18.87
N LEU A 13 11.76 -1.34 -19.94
CA LEU A 13 12.33 -0.87 -21.20
C LEU A 13 11.44 0.22 -21.79
N THR A 14 11.93 1.45 -21.75
CA THR A 14 11.24 2.64 -22.29
C THR A 14 11.77 2.99 -23.67
N THR A 15 10.86 3.32 -24.58
CA THR A 15 11.22 3.89 -25.89
C THR A 15 11.74 5.33 -25.74
N LYS A 16 12.31 5.91 -26.81
CA LYS A 16 12.78 7.31 -26.88
C LYS A 16 11.76 8.36 -26.38
N ASN A 17 10.46 8.07 -26.48
CA ASN A 17 9.36 8.93 -26.02
C ASN A 17 8.96 8.67 -24.54
N GLY A 18 9.71 7.88 -23.78
CA GLY A 18 9.44 7.58 -22.37
C GLY A 18 8.32 6.58 -22.12
N ALA A 19 7.67 6.05 -23.17
CA ALA A 19 6.61 5.04 -23.03
C ALA A 19 7.21 3.64 -22.75
N PRO A 20 6.76 2.92 -21.70
CA PRO A 20 7.22 1.58 -21.37
C PRO A 20 6.50 0.54 -22.24
N TYR A 21 7.03 0.27 -23.43
CA TYR A 21 6.37 -0.60 -24.41
C TYR A 21 6.23 -2.05 -23.91
N THR A 22 7.22 -2.59 -23.18
CA THR A 22 7.16 -3.97 -22.69
C THR A 22 6.04 -4.17 -21.66
N ALA A 23 5.90 -3.23 -20.72
CA ALA A 23 4.80 -3.27 -19.75
C ALA A 23 3.42 -3.19 -20.41
N MET A 24 3.29 -2.35 -21.44
CA MET A 24 2.03 -2.23 -22.20
C MET A 24 1.68 -3.54 -22.91
N ILE A 25 2.65 -4.16 -23.60
CA ILE A 25 2.43 -5.42 -24.32
C ILE A 25 2.04 -6.53 -23.34
N VAL A 26 2.76 -6.68 -22.22
CA VAL A 26 2.46 -7.72 -21.22
C VAL A 26 1.06 -7.54 -20.65
N ASN A 27 0.68 -6.30 -20.28
CA ASN A 27 -0.67 -6.02 -19.80
C ASN A 27 -1.73 -6.33 -20.87
N SER A 28 -1.52 -5.92 -22.12
CA SER A 28 -2.45 -6.21 -23.21
C SER A 28 -2.61 -7.71 -23.45
N MET A 29 -1.52 -8.47 -23.48
CA MET A 29 -1.57 -9.93 -23.63
C MET A 29 -2.34 -10.60 -22.48
N PHE A 30 -2.13 -10.12 -21.25
CA PHE A 30 -2.86 -10.61 -20.08
C PHE A 30 -4.38 -10.42 -20.22
N TRP A 31 -4.83 -9.23 -20.61
CA TRP A 31 -6.25 -8.94 -20.81
C TRP A 31 -6.86 -9.67 -22.00
N ILE A 32 -6.11 -9.82 -23.10
CA ILE A 32 -6.52 -10.67 -24.22
C ILE A 32 -6.74 -12.12 -23.74
N GLY A 33 -5.82 -12.66 -22.94
CA GLY A 33 -5.97 -14.00 -22.36
C GLY A 33 -7.24 -14.16 -21.52
N ILE A 34 -7.55 -13.18 -20.67
CA ILE A 34 -8.81 -13.17 -19.90
C ILE A 34 -10.03 -13.13 -20.84
N SER A 35 -9.97 -12.33 -21.89
CA SER A 35 -11.06 -12.25 -22.88
C SER A 35 -11.30 -13.58 -23.59
N PHE A 36 -10.24 -14.31 -23.94
CA PHE A 36 -10.34 -15.66 -24.49
C PHE A 36 -11.00 -16.62 -23.51
N ILE A 37 -10.58 -16.61 -22.24
CA ILE A 37 -11.19 -17.46 -21.20
C ILE A 37 -12.69 -17.15 -21.07
N LEU A 38 -13.07 -15.88 -21.06
CA LEU A 38 -14.48 -15.48 -20.98
C LEU A 38 -15.29 -15.96 -22.20
N GLN A 39 -14.73 -15.86 -23.41
CA GLN A 39 -15.43 -16.22 -24.64
C GLN A 39 -15.64 -17.74 -24.80
N TYR A 40 -14.69 -18.55 -24.34
CA TYR A 40 -14.71 -20.02 -24.49
C TYR A 40 -15.15 -20.76 -23.20
N SER A 41 -15.51 -20.04 -22.14
CA SER A 41 -15.95 -20.70 -20.90
C SER A 41 -17.36 -21.28 -21.03
N PRO A 42 -17.58 -22.57 -20.72
CA PRO A 42 -18.91 -23.18 -20.73
C PRO A 42 -19.79 -22.76 -19.54
N ASN A 43 -19.19 -22.19 -18.49
CA ASN A 43 -19.91 -21.81 -17.28
C ASN A 43 -20.53 -20.41 -17.43
N PRO A 44 -21.85 -20.24 -17.27
CA PRO A 44 -22.50 -18.93 -17.36
C PRO A 44 -22.05 -17.97 -16.26
N ASN A 45 -21.51 -18.50 -15.16
CA ASN A 45 -21.08 -17.71 -14.00
C ASN A 45 -19.63 -17.21 -14.09
N THR A 46 -18.86 -17.56 -15.13
CA THR A 46 -17.44 -17.20 -15.23
C THR A 46 -17.22 -15.69 -15.20
N LEU A 47 -18.10 -14.92 -15.87
CA LEU A 47 -18.05 -13.46 -15.83
C LEU A 47 -18.23 -12.90 -14.42
N THR A 48 -19.20 -13.45 -13.67
CA THR A 48 -19.46 -13.04 -12.28
C THR A 48 -18.28 -13.37 -11.38
N ILE A 49 -17.64 -14.53 -11.56
CA ILE A 49 -16.47 -14.95 -10.77
C ILE A 49 -15.28 -14.01 -11.01
N ILE A 50 -14.97 -13.70 -12.27
CA ILE A 50 -13.84 -12.83 -12.61
C ILE A 50 -14.08 -11.40 -12.10
N ASN A 51 -15.30 -10.87 -12.26
CA ASN A 51 -15.67 -9.56 -11.71
C ASN A 51 -15.63 -9.53 -10.18
N ALA A 52 -16.13 -10.57 -9.52
CA ALA A 52 -16.07 -10.69 -8.06
C ALA A 52 -14.61 -10.71 -7.58
N ALA A 53 -13.75 -11.48 -8.25
CA ALA A 53 -12.33 -11.55 -7.90
C ALA A 53 -11.63 -10.18 -8.04
N GLY A 54 -11.86 -9.46 -9.15
CA GLY A 54 -11.32 -8.11 -9.33
C GLY A 54 -11.85 -7.11 -8.30
N THR A 55 -13.14 -7.22 -7.95
CA THR A 55 -13.78 -6.33 -6.96
C THR A 55 -13.21 -6.52 -5.56
N ILE A 56 -13.01 -7.77 -5.11
CA ILE A 56 -12.42 -8.07 -3.80
C ILE A 56 -10.97 -7.57 -3.73
N PHE A 57 -10.19 -7.74 -4.81
CA PHE A 57 -8.84 -7.19 -4.91
C PHE A 57 -8.85 -5.66 -4.77
N ALA A 58 -9.76 -4.97 -5.47
CA ALA A 58 -9.90 -3.52 -5.37
C ALA A 58 -10.34 -3.06 -3.97
N MET A 59 -11.30 -3.75 -3.34
CA MET A 59 -11.73 -3.42 -1.98
C MET A 59 -10.60 -3.57 -0.96
N THR A 60 -9.77 -4.59 -1.11
CA THR A 60 -8.59 -4.76 -0.25
C THR A 60 -7.66 -3.55 -0.34
N ALA A 61 -7.44 -3.00 -1.54
CA ALA A 61 -6.66 -1.77 -1.73
C ALA A 61 -7.33 -0.54 -1.08
N TYR A 62 -8.65 -0.43 -1.16
CA TYR A 62 -9.40 0.66 -0.52
C TYR A 62 -9.39 0.62 1.01
N ILE A 63 -9.15 -0.54 1.63
CA ILE A 63 -8.92 -0.65 3.07
C ILE A 63 -7.51 -0.16 3.41
N ILE A 64 -6.51 -0.49 2.60
CA ILE A 64 -5.10 -0.13 2.83
C ILE A 64 -4.87 1.38 2.66
N HIS A 65 -5.47 2.01 1.65
CA HIS A 65 -5.31 3.44 1.37
C HIS A 65 -5.54 4.38 2.58
N PRO A 66 -6.69 4.33 3.29
CA PRO A 66 -6.93 5.20 4.44
C PRO A 66 -5.98 4.90 5.60
N ILE A 67 -5.59 3.63 5.80
CA ILE A 67 -4.61 3.26 6.83
C ILE A 67 -3.27 3.94 6.55
N VAL A 68 -2.78 3.85 5.31
CA VAL A 68 -1.51 4.48 4.90
C VAL A 68 -1.59 6.01 5.05
N PHE A 69 -2.72 6.61 4.65
CA PHE A 69 -2.94 8.04 4.79
C PHE A 69 -2.87 8.51 6.27
N ILE A 70 -3.57 7.79 7.15
CA ILE A 70 -3.59 8.08 8.59
C ILE A 70 -2.18 7.88 9.19
N GLN A 71 -1.53 6.76 8.88
CA GLN A 71 -0.18 6.46 9.35
C GLN A 71 0.83 7.53 8.91
N LEU A 72 0.76 8.01 7.67
CA LEU A 72 1.64 9.05 7.15
C LEU A 72 1.42 10.39 7.86
N ARG A 73 0.17 10.72 8.22
CA ARG A 73 -0.17 11.94 8.97
C ARG A 73 0.43 11.94 10.38
N TYR A 74 0.47 10.79 11.05
CA TYR A 74 1.08 10.66 12.39
C TYR A 74 2.61 10.52 12.35
N LYS A 75 3.16 9.79 11.40
CA LYS A 75 4.62 9.52 11.33
C LYS A 75 5.41 10.69 10.71
N LEU A 76 4.86 11.40 9.74
CA LEU A 76 5.55 12.48 9.01
C LEU A 76 4.67 13.76 8.92
N PRO A 77 4.43 14.44 10.06
CA PRO A 77 3.59 15.64 10.09
C PRO A 77 4.27 16.89 9.49
N ARG A 78 5.60 16.99 9.56
CA ARG A 78 6.38 18.15 9.07
C ARG A 78 6.82 18.05 7.61
N LEU A 79 6.28 17.08 6.86
CA LEU A 79 6.59 16.93 5.45
C LEU A 79 6.07 18.15 4.68
N PRO A 80 6.88 18.84 3.85
CA PRO A 80 6.37 19.88 2.96
C PRO A 80 5.45 19.22 1.93
N ARG A 81 4.13 19.40 2.11
CA ARG A 81 3.11 18.87 1.20
C ARG A 81 2.65 20.01 0.29
N PRO A 82 2.82 19.92 -1.05
CA PRO A 82 2.32 20.92 -2.00
C PRO A 82 0.80 21.11 -1.87
N PHE A 83 0.09 20.03 -1.55
CA PHE A 83 -1.34 20.03 -1.25
C PHE A 83 -1.58 19.51 0.16
N ARG A 84 -2.31 20.30 0.97
CA ARG A 84 -2.75 19.90 2.31
C ARG A 84 -4.25 19.71 2.27
N VAL A 85 -4.69 18.46 2.47
CA VAL A 85 -6.11 18.19 2.70
C VAL A 85 -6.59 18.92 3.96
N PRO A 86 -7.74 19.63 3.89
CA PRO A 86 -8.27 20.39 5.01
C PRO A 86 -8.59 19.49 6.22
N PHE A 87 -8.97 20.11 7.34
CA PHE A 87 -9.16 19.49 8.66
C PHE A 87 -9.99 18.18 8.65
N ILE A 88 -10.91 18.04 7.69
CA ILE A 88 -11.80 16.88 7.49
C ILE A 88 -11.06 15.61 6.97
N GLY A 89 -9.80 15.72 6.54
CA GLY A 89 -9.10 14.60 5.91
C GLY A 89 -8.97 13.33 6.77
N THR A 90 -8.82 13.46 8.09
CA THR A 90 -8.69 12.29 8.98
C THR A 90 -10.03 11.61 9.26
N SER A 91 -11.10 12.39 9.44
CA SER A 91 -12.44 11.84 9.64
C SER A 91 -12.96 11.17 8.37
N LEU A 92 -12.73 11.76 7.19
CA LEU A 92 -13.08 11.13 5.92
C LEU A 92 -12.30 9.84 5.67
N ALA A 93 -11.02 9.78 6.05
CA ALA A 93 -10.24 8.55 5.94
C ALA A 93 -10.82 7.43 6.83
N LEU A 94 -11.30 7.77 8.04
CA LEU A 94 -11.97 6.82 8.91
C LEU A 94 -13.31 6.36 8.33
N VAL A 95 -14.12 7.28 7.81
CA VAL A 95 -15.40 6.95 7.16
C VAL A 95 -15.17 6.04 5.95
N ASN A 96 -14.18 6.34 5.10
CA ASN A 96 -13.82 5.50 3.97
C ASN A 96 -13.39 4.10 4.41
N PHE A 97 -12.61 3.99 5.50
CA PHE A 97 -12.22 2.71 6.06
C PHE A 97 -13.44 1.90 6.54
N VAL A 98 -14.37 2.54 7.27
CA VAL A 98 -15.60 1.89 7.76
C VAL A 98 -16.46 1.41 6.59
N ILE A 99 -16.65 2.24 5.56
CA ILE A 99 -17.42 1.88 4.37
C ILE A 99 -16.75 0.71 3.64
N ALA A 100 -15.44 0.76 3.40
CA ALA A 100 -14.73 -0.32 2.72
C ALA A 100 -14.83 -1.65 3.46
N VAL A 101 -14.73 -1.63 4.80
CA VAL A 101 -14.92 -2.83 5.64
C VAL A 101 -16.37 -3.32 5.58
N ALA A 102 -17.35 -2.43 5.69
CA ALA A 102 -18.76 -2.78 5.61
C ALA A 102 -19.12 -3.42 4.26
N PHE A 103 -18.56 -2.91 3.16
CA PHE A 103 -18.73 -3.50 1.83
C PHE A 103 -18.11 -4.89 1.72
N LEU A 104 -16.88 -5.07 2.24
CA LEU A 104 -16.21 -6.37 2.21
C LEU A 104 -16.98 -7.42 3.02
N VAL A 105 -17.49 -7.03 4.19
CA VAL A 105 -18.36 -7.88 5.01
C VAL A 105 -19.70 -8.15 4.31
N GLY A 106 -20.31 -7.14 3.68
CA GLY A 106 -21.53 -7.30 2.90
C GLY A 106 -21.38 -8.30 1.74
N MET A 107 -20.24 -8.27 1.04
CA MET A 107 -19.93 -9.22 -0.03
C MET A 107 -19.86 -10.67 0.47
N LEU A 108 -19.36 -10.90 1.68
CA LEU A 108 -19.30 -12.23 2.29
C LEU A 108 -20.69 -12.82 2.57
N TYR A 109 -21.67 -11.98 2.92
CA TYR A 109 -23.04 -12.40 3.19
C TYR A 109 -23.88 -12.54 1.92
N TRP A 110 -23.47 -11.93 0.81
CA TRP A 110 -24.27 -11.90 -0.42
C TRP A 110 -24.45 -13.28 -1.07
N SER A 111 -23.37 -14.07 -1.18
CA SER A 111 -23.45 -15.41 -1.80
C SER A 111 -22.19 -16.24 -1.52
N SER A 112 -22.35 -17.56 -1.47
CA SER A 112 -21.25 -18.53 -1.30
C SER A 112 -20.16 -18.39 -2.37
N TYR A 113 -20.48 -17.91 -3.59
CA TYR A 113 -19.48 -17.65 -4.62
C TYR A 113 -18.48 -16.56 -4.20
N TRP A 114 -18.94 -15.51 -3.52
CA TRP A 114 -18.08 -14.42 -3.05
C TRP A 114 -17.16 -14.86 -1.92
N GLN A 115 -17.65 -15.74 -1.05
CA GLN A 115 -16.84 -16.35 0.02
C GLN A 115 -15.68 -17.17 -0.55
N ASN A 116 -15.96 -18.01 -1.55
CA ASN A 116 -14.93 -18.80 -2.23
C ASN A 116 -13.91 -17.88 -2.95
N CYS A 117 -14.39 -16.85 -3.65
CA CYS A 117 -13.49 -15.86 -4.30
C CYS A 117 -12.58 -15.16 -3.28
N MET A 118 -13.12 -14.77 -2.13
CA MET A 118 -12.33 -14.16 -1.06
C MET A 118 -11.28 -15.12 -0.48
N LEU A 119 -11.63 -16.40 -0.32
CA LEU A 119 -10.69 -17.43 0.11
C LEU A 119 -9.55 -17.60 -0.90
N TYR A 120 -9.84 -17.70 -2.20
CA TYR A 120 -8.80 -17.80 -3.23
C TYR A 120 -7.86 -16.60 -3.24
N ILE A 121 -8.40 -15.39 -3.09
CA ILE A 121 -7.60 -14.15 -3.03
C ILE A 121 -6.75 -14.11 -1.76
N THR A 122 -7.31 -14.52 -0.63
CA THR A 122 -6.59 -14.58 0.64
C THR A 122 -5.43 -15.57 0.57
N VAL A 123 -5.64 -16.74 -0.02
CA VAL A 123 -4.57 -17.73 -0.29
C VAL A 123 -3.53 -17.14 -1.25
N GLY A 124 -3.97 -16.42 -2.29
CA GLY A 124 -3.07 -15.72 -3.21
C GLY A 124 -2.17 -14.71 -2.49
N TYR A 125 -2.74 -13.85 -1.63
CA TYR A 125 -1.96 -12.94 -0.79
C TYR A 125 -1.06 -13.69 0.19
N ALA A 126 -1.53 -14.76 0.80
CA ALA A 126 -0.76 -15.58 1.73
C ALA A 126 0.45 -16.26 1.05
N GLY A 127 0.38 -16.57 -0.25
CA GLY A 127 1.52 -17.04 -1.03
C GLY A 127 2.44 -15.91 -1.51
N LEU A 128 1.86 -14.79 -1.90
CA LEU A 128 2.61 -13.65 -2.46
C LEU A 128 3.38 -12.87 -1.39
N LEU A 129 2.86 -12.78 -0.16
CA LEU A 129 3.53 -12.09 0.95
C LEU A 129 4.88 -12.73 1.34
N PRO A 130 4.99 -14.05 1.54
CA PRO A 130 6.27 -14.73 1.73
C PRO A 130 7.19 -14.55 0.52
N PHE A 131 6.68 -14.72 -0.70
CA PHE A 131 7.50 -14.53 -1.91
C PHE A 131 8.09 -13.11 -1.96
N TYR A 132 7.28 -12.10 -1.68
CA TYR A 132 7.71 -10.72 -1.58
C TYR A 132 8.75 -10.53 -0.46
N TYR A 133 8.50 -11.09 0.72
CA TYR A 133 9.37 -10.95 1.88
C TYR A 133 10.70 -11.69 1.73
N PHE A 134 10.77 -12.80 1.01
CA PHE A 134 12.01 -13.57 0.87
C PHE A 134 12.82 -13.19 -0.38
N TYR A 135 12.15 -12.95 -1.51
CA TYR A 135 12.79 -12.68 -2.79
C TYR A 135 12.77 -11.20 -3.14
N ILE A 136 11.60 -10.59 -3.29
CA ILE A 136 11.50 -9.23 -3.82
C ILE A 136 12.18 -8.21 -2.92
N ARG A 137 12.07 -8.35 -1.58
CA ARG A 137 12.70 -7.40 -0.64
C ARG A 137 14.18 -7.16 -0.91
N LYS A 138 14.88 -8.17 -1.42
CA LYS A 138 16.33 -8.16 -1.68
C LYS A 138 16.68 -7.42 -2.97
N LEU A 139 15.74 -7.28 -3.89
CA LEU A 139 15.89 -6.56 -5.16
C LEU A 139 15.56 -5.07 -5.03
N LEU A 140 15.06 -4.62 -3.87
CA LEU A 140 14.76 -3.20 -3.68
C LEU A 140 16.05 -2.41 -3.48
N GLU A 141 16.43 -1.65 -4.51
CA GLU A 141 17.38 -0.55 -4.37
C GLU A 141 16.80 0.59 -3.53
N ASP A 142 17.69 1.40 -2.96
CA ASP A 142 17.34 2.61 -2.23
C ASP A 142 16.86 3.69 -3.21
N SER A 143 15.55 3.63 -3.52
CA SER A 143 14.88 4.69 -4.26
C SER A 143 15.11 6.07 -3.61
N PRO A 144 15.21 7.16 -4.38
CA PRO A 144 15.43 8.51 -3.84
C PRO A 144 14.40 8.95 -2.78
N GLU A 145 13.16 8.45 -2.87
CA GLU A 145 12.09 8.67 -1.89
C GLU A 145 12.40 8.03 -0.52
N LYS A 146 12.97 6.83 -0.48
CA LYS A 146 13.38 6.16 0.77
C LYS A 146 14.48 6.94 1.49
N LEU A 147 15.44 7.47 0.74
CA LEU A 147 16.53 8.30 1.30
C LEU A 147 15.98 9.57 1.94
N PHE A 148 15.00 10.21 1.29
CA PHE A 148 14.32 11.38 1.83
C PHE A 148 13.55 11.07 3.13
N ILE A 149 12.81 9.95 3.17
CA ILE A 149 12.09 9.50 4.37
C ILE A 149 13.06 9.15 5.52
N ARG A 150 14.19 8.48 5.23
CA ARG A 150 15.22 8.15 6.24
C ARG A 150 15.77 9.40 6.92
N ARG A 151 16.07 10.47 6.15
CA ARG A 151 16.55 11.74 6.71
C ARG A 151 15.53 12.42 7.63
N GLN A 152 14.24 12.30 7.32
CA GLN A 152 13.19 12.86 8.19
C GLN A 152 12.96 12.05 9.46
N LEU A 153 13.06 10.73 9.39
CA LEU A 153 12.97 9.88 10.58
C LEU A 153 14.15 10.10 11.51
N SER A 154 15.37 10.25 10.96
CA SER A 154 16.56 10.53 11.76
C SER A 154 16.49 11.91 12.43
N SER A 155 16.00 12.95 11.77
CA SER A 155 15.81 14.26 12.40
C SER A 155 14.82 14.21 13.56
N ARG A 156 13.69 13.50 13.40
CA ARG A 156 12.70 13.29 14.46
C ARG A 156 13.27 12.50 15.64
N MET A 157 14.11 11.50 15.38
CA MET A 157 14.77 10.71 16.42
C MET A 157 15.78 11.57 17.19
N LYS A 158 16.52 12.44 16.50
CA LYS A 158 17.44 13.40 17.11
C LYS A 158 16.71 14.38 18.02
N GLU A 159 15.62 14.99 17.57
CA GLU A 159 14.78 15.89 18.40
C GLU A 159 14.25 15.19 19.68
N ARG A 160 13.86 13.91 19.57
CA ARG A 160 13.44 13.12 20.74
C ARG A 160 14.58 12.83 21.71
N LEU A 161 15.79 12.62 21.22
CA LEU A 161 16.97 12.41 22.05
C LEU A 161 17.35 13.71 22.78
N ASP A 162 17.37 14.83 22.05
CA ASP A 162 17.71 16.14 22.58
C ASP A 162 16.73 16.56 23.69
N SER A 163 15.42 16.47 23.44
CA SER A 163 14.39 16.74 24.47
C SER A 163 14.48 15.84 25.70
N ASN A 164 14.80 14.55 25.53
CA ASN A 164 14.97 13.63 26.65
C ASN A 164 16.26 13.95 27.46
N THR A 165 17.34 14.38 26.79
CA THR A 165 18.56 14.83 27.48
C THR A 165 18.34 16.11 28.27
N GLU A 166 17.62 17.08 27.71
CA GLU A 166 17.25 18.31 28.42
C GLU A 166 16.36 18.02 29.64
N GLN A 167 15.36 17.14 29.47
CA GLN A 167 14.48 16.73 30.57
C GLN A 167 15.25 16.04 31.71
N LYS A 168 16.20 15.14 31.37
CA LYS A 168 17.08 14.49 32.37
C LYS A 168 18.01 15.48 33.06
N ALA A 169 18.53 16.48 32.34
CA ALA A 169 19.37 17.52 32.93
C ALA A 169 18.58 18.43 33.88
N GLY A 170 17.35 18.79 33.52
CA GLY A 170 16.42 19.53 34.38
C GLY A 170 16.07 18.76 35.66
N TRP A 171 15.70 17.48 35.52
CA TRP A 171 15.42 16.61 36.67
C TRP A 171 16.63 16.50 37.62
N LYS A 172 17.85 16.33 37.10
CA LYS A 172 19.06 16.29 37.93
C LYS A 172 19.30 17.61 38.69
N LYS A 173 19.02 18.76 38.07
CA LYS A 173 19.13 20.08 38.73
C LYS A 173 18.10 20.23 39.85
N GLU A 174 16.86 19.81 39.63
CA GLU A 174 15.81 19.87 40.67
C GLU A 174 16.12 18.96 41.86
N VAL A 175 16.63 17.75 41.61
CA VAL A 175 17.06 16.84 42.68
C VAL A 175 18.23 17.43 43.48
N ALA A 176 19.20 18.06 42.81
CA ALA A 176 20.34 18.71 43.48
C ALA A 176 19.97 19.95 44.29
N LEU A 177 18.84 20.61 44.00
CA LEU A 177 18.34 21.76 44.77
C LEU A 177 17.48 21.35 45.99
N ARG A 178 17.03 20.08 46.04
CA ARG A 178 16.15 19.55 47.10
C ARG A 178 16.88 18.69 48.14
N GLY A 179 18.15 18.37 47.94
CA GLY A 179 19.03 17.67 48.89
C GLY A 179 20.05 18.62 49.49
#